data_AF-A0A954ZS12-F1
#
_entry.id   AF-A0A954ZS12-F1
#
_cell.length_a   1.000
_cell.length_b   1.000
_cell.length_c   1.000
_cell.angle_alpha   90.00
_cell.angle_beta   90.00
_cell.angle_gamma   90.00
#
_symmetry.space_group_name_H-M   'P 1'
#
loop_
_entity.id
_entity.type
_entity.pdbx_description
1 polymer ?
#
loop_
_entity_poly.entity_id
_entity_poly.type
_entity_poly.pdbx_seq_one_letter_code
_entity_poly.pdbx_strand_id
1 'polypeptide(L)'
;MSPNTRMSRLFVGLACTGAVAAALLTSCALGSSGTPAPDHGGETLMLLPENAAGPVGVVRRTDLLVAYGKSKYLKEHYKTLETARDAARDAGDEELTAKIEAEGPYWQEVMHRQLAGEEPLYTILLAVQDELRDVADAHNLSKVLEAGKGVEGIDITDELAEKLAQSQDKGAD
;
A
#
# COMPACT_ATOMS: atom_id res chain seq x y z
N MET A 1 31.39 -17.28 -52.17
CA MET A 1 31.29 -16.49 -53.41
C MET A 1 29.98 -15.72 -53.37
N SER A 2 30.08 -14.38 -53.38
CA SER A 2 29.15 -13.28 -53.69
C SER A 2 27.64 -13.51 -53.95
N PRO A 3 26.78 -12.46 -53.86
CA PRO A 3 26.86 -11.25 -53.02
C PRO A 3 25.51 -10.69 -52.49
N ASN A 4 25.64 -9.72 -51.57
CA ASN A 4 24.87 -8.48 -51.37
C ASN A 4 23.40 -8.36 -51.85
N THR A 5 22.53 -7.89 -50.95
CA THR A 5 21.57 -6.82 -51.28
C THR A 5 21.46 -5.84 -50.10
N ARG A 6 22.02 -4.64 -50.30
CA ARG A 6 21.76 -3.44 -49.51
C ARG A 6 20.43 -2.83 -49.99
N MET A 7 19.57 -2.39 -49.08
CA MET A 7 18.65 -1.30 -49.36
C MET A 7 18.72 -0.26 -48.24
N SER A 8 19.30 0.87 -48.61
CA SER A 8 19.21 2.14 -47.92
C SER A 8 17.81 2.74 -48.10
N ARG A 9 17.32 3.47 -47.08
CA ARG A 9 16.47 4.69 -47.21
C ARG A 9 16.43 5.35 -45.83
N LEU A 10 17.14 6.47 -45.67
CA LEU A 10 16.58 7.83 -45.69
C LEU A 10 15.54 8.04 -44.58
N PHE A 11 15.99 8.50 -43.42
CA PHE A 11 15.16 9.27 -42.50
C PHE A 11 15.53 10.74 -42.64
N VAL A 12 14.55 11.49 -43.15
CA VAL A 12 14.55 12.93 -43.33
C VAL A 12 14.40 13.58 -41.95
N GLY A 13 15.27 14.54 -41.66
CA GLY A 13 15.21 15.36 -40.46
C GLY A 13 14.00 16.28 -40.48
N LEU A 14 13.27 16.31 -39.36
CA LEU A 14 12.23 17.29 -39.08
C LEU A 14 12.75 18.22 -37.98
N ALA A 15 13.16 19.42 -38.37
CA ALA A 15 13.46 20.51 -37.45
C ALA A 15 12.13 21.16 -37.02
N CYS A 16 11.76 20.99 -35.76
CA CYS A 16 10.68 21.74 -35.12
C CYS A 16 11.30 22.83 -34.24
N THR A 17 11.45 24.02 -34.80
CA THR A 17 11.61 25.28 -34.07
C THR A 17 10.21 25.82 -33.77
N GLY A 18 9.85 25.95 -32.49
CA GLY A 18 8.56 26.48 -32.08
C GLY A 18 8.59 27.02 -30.65
N ALA A 19 8.54 28.34 -30.56
CA ALA A 19 8.47 29.21 -29.39
C ALA A 19 7.75 28.63 -28.16
N VAL A 20 8.38 28.74 -26.98
CA VAL A 20 7.68 28.60 -25.69
C VAL A 20 7.36 30.00 -25.17
N ALA A 21 6.05 30.27 -25.12
CA ALA A 21 5.45 31.47 -24.58
C ALA A 21 5.69 31.56 -23.05
N ALA A 22 6.04 32.77 -22.60
CA ALA A 22 6.02 33.14 -21.20
C ALA A 22 4.56 33.17 -20.71
N ALA A 23 4.16 32.14 -19.96
CA ALA A 23 2.86 32.09 -19.29
C ALA A 23 2.99 32.62 -17.87
N LEU A 24 2.07 33.53 -17.55
CA LEU A 24 1.92 34.27 -16.31
C LEU A 24 1.79 33.33 -15.10
N LEU A 25 2.57 33.61 -14.06
CA LEU A 25 2.40 33.04 -12.71
C LEU A 25 1.11 33.62 -12.10
N THR A 26 -0.02 32.96 -12.36
CA THR A 26 -1.24 33.15 -11.58
C THR A 26 -1.18 32.23 -10.37
N SER A 27 -0.88 32.82 -9.20
CA SER A 27 -0.92 32.15 -7.91
C SER A 27 -2.34 31.67 -7.62
N CYS A 28 -2.62 30.39 -7.87
CA CYS A 28 -3.78 29.71 -7.32
C CYS A 28 -3.57 29.56 -5.80
N ALA A 29 -4.15 30.46 -5.02
CA ALA A 29 -4.44 30.21 -3.63
C ALA A 29 -5.53 29.12 -3.58
N LEU A 30 -5.12 27.86 -3.55
CA LEU A 30 -6.01 26.76 -3.17
C LEU A 30 -6.34 26.92 -1.68
N GLY A 31 -7.46 27.59 -1.42
CA GLY A 31 -8.14 27.48 -0.14
C GLY A 31 -8.58 26.03 0.04
N SER A 32 -7.84 25.29 0.85
CA SER A 32 -8.25 23.97 1.33
C SER A 32 -9.45 24.17 2.26
N SER A 33 -10.67 24.11 1.71
CA SER A 33 -11.86 23.83 2.50
C SER A 33 -11.77 22.36 2.92
N GLY A 34 -10.96 22.11 3.94
CA GLY A 34 -10.77 20.80 4.54
C GLY A 34 -12.10 20.32 5.10
N THR A 35 -12.80 19.51 4.33
CA THR A 35 -13.87 18.69 4.88
C THR A 35 -13.20 17.77 5.89
N PRO A 36 -13.63 17.71 7.16
CA PRO A 36 -13.05 16.79 8.11
C PRO A 36 -13.14 15.38 7.53
N ALA A 37 -12.01 14.66 7.55
CA ALA A 37 -11.97 13.27 7.12
C ALA A 37 -13.06 12.48 7.87
N PRO A 38 -13.74 11.54 7.20
CA PRO A 38 -14.72 10.68 7.85
C PRO A 38 -14.07 9.98 9.06
N ASP A 39 -14.78 9.98 10.20
CA ASP A 39 -14.36 9.22 11.38
C ASP A 39 -14.63 7.74 11.12
N HIS A 40 -13.56 6.97 10.88
CA HIS A 40 -13.62 5.52 10.68
C HIS A 40 -13.70 4.73 12.00
N GLY A 41 -13.83 5.41 13.13
CA GLY A 41 -14.03 4.78 14.43
C GLY A 41 -15.14 3.74 14.41
N GLY A 42 -14.80 2.50 14.76
CA GLY A 42 -15.76 1.40 14.90
C GLY A 42 -15.99 0.61 13.61
N GLU A 43 -15.24 0.89 12.53
CA GLU A 43 -15.24 0.03 11.35
C GLU A 43 -14.77 -1.38 11.74
N THR A 44 -15.50 -2.40 11.29
CA THR A 44 -15.17 -3.80 11.60
C THR A 44 -14.06 -4.28 10.71
N LEU A 45 -12.92 -4.63 11.32
CA LEU A 45 -11.73 -5.12 10.64
C LEU A 45 -11.78 -6.65 10.48
N MET A 46 -12.34 -7.35 11.46
CA MET A 46 -12.46 -8.81 11.45
C MET A 46 -13.68 -9.25 12.26
N LEU A 47 -14.39 -10.26 11.78
CA LEU A 47 -15.45 -10.97 12.50
C LEU A 47 -14.97 -12.38 12.83
N LEU A 48 -15.18 -12.82 14.07
CA LEU A 48 -14.82 -14.15 14.56
C LEU A 48 -16.08 -14.87 15.06
N PRO A 49 -16.85 -15.51 14.16
CA PRO A 49 -18.13 -16.14 14.51
C PRO A 49 -17.97 -17.30 15.51
N GLU A 50 -16.83 -17.98 15.53
CA GLU A 50 -16.46 -19.00 16.51
C GLU A 50 -16.53 -18.48 17.96
N ASN A 51 -16.32 -17.19 18.15
CA ASN A 51 -16.28 -16.51 19.44
C ASN A 51 -17.39 -15.46 19.53
N ALA A 52 -18.58 -15.69 18.93
CA ALA A 52 -19.63 -14.66 18.80
C ALA A 52 -20.09 -13.98 20.11
N ALA A 53 -19.86 -14.61 21.27
CA ALA A 53 -20.17 -14.05 22.59
C ALA A 53 -18.95 -13.40 23.30
N GLY A 54 -17.79 -13.40 22.65
CA GLY A 54 -16.53 -12.87 23.16
C GLY A 54 -16.46 -11.34 23.16
N PRO A 55 -15.49 -10.77 23.89
CA PRO A 55 -15.27 -9.32 23.90
C PRO A 55 -14.89 -8.78 22.51
N VAL A 56 -15.01 -7.47 22.35
CA VAL A 56 -14.57 -6.75 21.15
C VAL A 56 -13.12 -6.32 21.32
N GLY A 57 -12.27 -6.59 20.34
CA GLY A 57 -10.94 -6.00 20.27
C GLY A 57 -10.96 -4.68 19.52
N VAL A 58 -10.04 -3.79 19.86
CA VAL A 58 -9.82 -2.52 19.15
C VAL A 58 -8.37 -2.38 18.74
N VAL A 59 -8.14 -1.81 17.56
CA VAL A 59 -6.80 -1.55 17.02
C VAL A 59 -6.67 -0.09 16.61
N ARG A 60 -5.57 0.55 17.00
CA ARG A 60 -5.24 1.92 16.58
C ARG A 60 -4.65 1.92 15.17
N ARG A 61 -5.34 2.57 14.23
CA ARG A 61 -4.98 2.65 12.81
C ARG A 61 -3.52 3.04 12.57
N THR A 62 -3.07 4.14 13.17
CA THR A 62 -1.70 4.66 12.95
C THR A 62 -0.64 3.65 13.38
N ASP A 63 -0.81 3.02 14.54
CA ASP A 63 0.16 2.06 15.07
C ASP A 63 0.19 0.77 14.25
N LEU A 64 -0.98 0.30 13.80
CA LEU A 64 -1.05 -0.84 12.89
C LEU A 64 -0.34 -0.55 11.56
N LEU A 65 -0.56 0.62 10.96
CA LEU A 65 0.11 1.03 9.71
C LEU A 65 1.62 1.15 9.90
N VAL A 66 2.09 1.71 11.02
CA VAL A 66 3.52 1.79 11.35
C VAL A 66 4.12 0.40 11.55
N ALA A 67 3.43 -0.50 12.24
CA ALA A 67 3.87 -1.88 12.44
C ALA A 67 3.91 -2.65 11.12
N TYR A 68 2.87 -2.54 10.30
CA TYR A 68 2.81 -3.14 8.96
C TYR A 68 3.94 -2.61 8.06
N GLY A 69 4.19 -1.30 8.07
CA GLY A 69 5.27 -0.67 7.31
C GLY A 69 6.66 -1.19 7.64
N LYS A 70 6.83 -1.76 8.84
CA LYS A 70 8.07 -2.44 9.26
C LYS A 70 8.03 -3.93 8.97
N SER A 71 6.87 -4.58 8.99
CA SER A 71 6.71 -6.04 8.88
C SER A 71 7.38 -6.69 7.64
N LYS A 72 7.56 -8.02 7.69
CA LYS A 72 8.05 -8.78 6.53
C LYS A 72 7.12 -8.66 5.32
N TYR A 73 5.81 -8.49 5.55
CA TYR A 73 4.79 -8.54 4.50
C TYR A 73 5.00 -7.46 3.45
N LEU A 74 5.21 -6.22 3.90
CA LEU A 74 5.47 -5.11 2.98
C LEU A 74 6.82 -5.29 2.25
N LYS A 75 7.83 -5.81 2.95
CA LYS A 75 9.15 -6.10 2.36
C LYS A 75 9.05 -7.18 1.27
N GLU A 76 8.31 -8.25 1.52
CA GLU A 76 8.06 -9.34 0.56
C GLU A 76 7.25 -8.86 -0.65
N HIS A 77 6.26 -7.99 -0.43
CA HIS A 77 5.52 -7.33 -1.50
C HIS A 77 6.45 -6.55 -2.43
N TYR A 78 7.30 -5.67 -1.89
CA TYR A 78 8.25 -4.92 -2.70
C TYR A 78 9.31 -5.80 -3.38
N LYS A 79 9.78 -6.87 -2.71
CA LYS A 79 10.70 -7.85 -3.33
C LYS A 79 10.04 -8.57 -4.51
N THR A 80 8.75 -8.87 -4.42
CA THR A 80 7.98 -9.48 -5.50
C THR A 80 7.85 -8.54 -6.69
N LEU A 81 7.53 -7.26 -6.43
CA LEU A 81 7.48 -6.24 -7.48
C LEU A 81 8.84 -6.03 -8.14
N GLU A 82 9.92 -5.98 -7.36
CA GLU A 82 11.29 -5.88 -7.87
C GLU A 82 11.64 -7.06 -8.79
N THR A 83 11.38 -8.28 -8.34
CA THR A 83 11.64 -9.49 -9.13
C THR A 83 10.83 -9.50 -10.43
N ALA A 84 9.56 -9.11 -10.37
CA ALA A 84 8.69 -9.04 -11.54
C ALA A 84 9.14 -7.95 -12.53
N ARG A 85 9.57 -6.79 -12.03
CA ARG A 85 10.12 -5.69 -12.85
C ARG A 85 11.37 -6.14 -13.58
N ASP A 86 12.31 -6.78 -12.88
CA ASP A 86 13.57 -7.20 -13.46
C ASP A 86 13.34 -8.27 -14.55
N ALA A 87 12.42 -9.22 -14.31
CA ALA A 87 12.01 -10.19 -15.31
C ALA A 87 11.35 -9.54 -16.55
N ALA A 88 10.50 -8.52 -16.36
CA ALA A 88 9.89 -7.78 -17.47
C ALA A 88 10.93 -7.03 -18.29
N ARG A 89 11.92 -6.43 -17.62
CA ARG A 89 13.04 -5.73 -18.25
C ARG A 89 13.92 -6.68 -19.07
N ASP A 90 14.25 -7.84 -18.51
CA ASP A 90 15.04 -8.87 -19.20
C ASP A 90 14.31 -9.43 -20.45
N ALA A 91 12.98 -9.43 -20.41
CA ALA A 91 12.13 -9.80 -21.55
C ALA A 91 11.93 -8.65 -22.57
N GLY A 92 12.37 -7.43 -22.26
CA GLY A 92 12.12 -6.24 -23.10
C GLY A 92 10.66 -5.77 -23.11
N ASP A 93 9.87 -6.12 -22.09
CA ASP A 93 8.49 -5.67 -21.92
C ASP A 93 8.45 -4.32 -21.18
N GLU A 94 8.64 -3.25 -21.95
CA GLU A 94 8.64 -1.87 -21.45
C GLU A 94 7.27 -1.46 -20.87
N GLU A 95 6.16 -1.99 -21.40
CA GLU A 95 4.82 -1.67 -20.89
C GLU A 95 4.59 -2.27 -19.51
N LEU A 96 4.94 -3.55 -19.33
CA LEU A 96 4.85 -4.21 -18.03
C LEU A 96 5.82 -3.61 -17.02
N THR A 97 7.04 -3.28 -17.45
CA THR A 97 8.03 -2.61 -16.60
C THR A 97 7.48 -1.29 -16.06
N ALA A 98 6.94 -0.42 -16.93
CA ALA A 98 6.35 0.85 -16.52
C ALA A 98 5.14 0.70 -15.58
N LYS A 99 4.31 -0.32 -15.79
CA LYS A 99 3.18 -0.62 -14.88
C LYS A 99 3.67 -1.00 -13.49
N ILE A 100 4.68 -1.87 -13.40
CA ILE A 100 5.24 -2.31 -12.11
C ILE A 100 5.96 -1.15 -11.40
N GLU A 101 6.67 -0.30 -12.12
CA GLU A 101 7.31 0.89 -11.52
C GLU A 101 6.28 1.88 -10.95
N ALA A 102 5.08 1.95 -11.53
CA ALA A 102 3.99 2.78 -11.01
C ALA A 102 3.35 2.23 -9.72
N GLU A 103 3.49 0.93 -9.42
CA GLU A 103 2.96 0.32 -8.20
C GLU A 103 3.62 0.91 -6.94
N GLY A 104 4.91 1.24 -6.98
CA GLY A 104 5.63 1.79 -5.83
C GLY A 104 4.99 3.09 -5.30
N PRO A 105 4.89 4.15 -6.13
CA PRO A 105 4.18 5.38 -5.79
C PRO A 105 2.70 5.16 -5.44
N TYR A 106 2.02 4.23 -6.13
CA TYR A 106 0.63 3.90 -5.84
C TYR A 106 0.45 3.38 -4.40
N TRP A 107 1.29 2.45 -3.95
CA TRP A 107 1.23 1.91 -2.59
C TRP A 107 1.58 2.94 -1.51
N GLN A 108 2.49 3.87 -1.79
CA GLN A 108 2.78 4.99 -0.88
C GLN A 108 1.56 5.88 -0.70
N GLU A 109 0.87 6.20 -1.79
CA GLU A 109 -0.34 7.02 -1.77
C GLU A 109 -1.50 6.30 -1.04
N VAL A 110 -1.68 4.99 -1.28
CA VAL A 110 -2.64 4.16 -0.54
C VAL A 110 -2.37 4.22 0.96
N MET A 111 -1.13 3.99 1.39
CA MET A 111 -0.77 4.08 2.80
C MET A 111 -0.98 5.49 3.36
N HIS A 112 -0.72 6.55 2.58
CA HIS A 112 -0.96 7.92 3.01
C HIS A 112 -2.45 8.19 3.27
N ARG A 113 -3.32 7.81 2.33
CA ARG A 113 -4.78 7.91 2.50
C ARG A 113 -5.29 7.05 3.65
N GLN A 114 -4.73 5.85 3.83
CA GLN A 114 -5.03 5.01 4.97
C GLN A 114 -4.61 5.68 6.29
N LEU A 115 -3.44 6.30 6.36
CA LEU A 115 -3.03 7.07 7.55
C LEU A 115 -3.95 8.27 7.81
N ALA A 116 -4.42 8.92 6.75
CA ALA A 116 -5.32 10.07 6.82
C ALA A 116 -6.76 9.71 7.20
N GLY A 117 -7.13 8.43 7.21
CA GLY A 117 -8.54 8.04 7.39
C GLY A 117 -9.38 8.27 6.13
N GLU A 118 -8.78 8.34 4.95
CA GLU A 118 -9.49 8.51 3.68
C GLU A 118 -9.74 7.19 2.95
N GLU A 119 -9.00 6.15 3.34
CA GLU A 119 -9.09 4.81 2.76
C GLU A 119 -9.16 3.76 3.89
N PRO A 120 -10.00 2.71 3.77
CA PRO A 120 -10.07 1.63 4.74
C PRO A 120 -8.80 0.77 4.76
N LEU A 121 -8.60 0.03 5.85
CA LEU A 121 -7.40 -0.79 6.08
C LEU A 121 -7.44 -2.17 5.39
N TYR A 122 -8.39 -2.44 4.50
CA TYR A 122 -8.60 -3.77 3.92
C TYR A 122 -7.33 -4.38 3.30
N THR A 123 -6.53 -3.58 2.58
CA THR A 123 -5.33 -4.08 1.90
C THR A 123 -4.27 -4.57 2.88
N ILE A 124 -4.07 -3.88 4.00
CA ILE A 124 -3.11 -4.29 5.03
C ILE A 124 -3.67 -5.45 5.88
N LEU A 125 -4.98 -5.46 6.15
CA LEU A 125 -5.63 -6.49 6.95
C LEU A 125 -5.55 -7.86 6.29
N LEU A 126 -5.63 -7.93 4.97
CA LEU A 126 -5.43 -9.17 4.23
C LEU A 126 -4.00 -9.73 4.41
N ALA A 127 -3.00 -8.85 4.49
CA ALA A 127 -1.61 -9.26 4.64
C ALA A 127 -1.28 -9.73 6.06
N VAL A 128 -1.97 -9.19 7.07
CA VAL A 128 -1.72 -9.49 8.51
C VAL A 128 -2.81 -10.36 9.13
N GLN A 129 -3.64 -11.00 8.31
CA GLN A 129 -4.83 -11.73 8.76
C GLN A 129 -4.47 -12.82 9.77
N ASP A 130 -3.36 -13.52 9.55
CA ASP A 130 -2.93 -14.63 10.40
C ASP A 130 -2.50 -14.13 11.78
N GLU A 131 -1.66 -13.09 11.86
CA GLU A 131 -1.29 -12.48 13.15
C GLU A 131 -2.49 -11.89 13.88
N LEU A 132 -3.39 -11.23 13.14
CA LEU A 132 -4.61 -10.66 13.70
C LEU A 132 -5.51 -11.75 14.28
N ARG A 133 -5.62 -12.89 13.60
CA ARG A 133 -6.38 -14.05 14.06
C ARG A 133 -5.75 -14.70 15.29
N ASP A 134 -4.44 -14.89 15.31
CA ASP A 134 -3.71 -15.42 16.46
C ASP A 134 -3.97 -14.59 17.73
N VAL A 135 -3.88 -13.27 17.62
CA VAL A 135 -4.15 -12.34 18.73
C VAL A 135 -5.62 -12.39 19.12
N ALA A 136 -6.53 -12.41 18.14
CA ALA A 136 -7.96 -12.47 18.43
C ALA A 136 -8.37 -13.77 19.15
N ASP A 137 -7.79 -14.91 18.77
CA ASP A 137 -8.03 -16.20 19.42
C ASP A 137 -7.46 -16.22 20.85
N ALA A 138 -6.29 -15.60 21.09
CA ALA A 138 -5.69 -15.50 22.42
C ALA A 138 -6.57 -14.74 23.42
N HIS A 139 -7.33 -13.75 22.94
CA HIS A 139 -8.27 -12.96 23.75
C HIS A 139 -9.73 -13.43 23.63
N ASN A 140 -9.98 -14.50 22.89
CA ASN A 140 -11.32 -15.03 22.62
C ASN A 140 -12.28 -13.96 22.06
N LEU A 141 -11.79 -13.10 21.17
CA LEU A 141 -12.54 -11.94 20.65
C LEU A 141 -13.64 -12.37 19.70
N SER A 142 -14.79 -11.70 19.75
CA SER A 142 -15.89 -11.88 18.78
C SER A 142 -15.69 -11.11 17.47
N LYS A 143 -14.97 -9.99 17.54
CA LYS A 143 -14.64 -9.11 16.42
C LYS A 143 -13.52 -8.16 16.80
N VAL A 144 -12.86 -7.63 15.79
CA VAL A 144 -11.87 -6.56 15.93
C VAL A 144 -12.38 -5.33 15.18
N LEU A 145 -12.36 -4.19 15.84
CA LEU A 145 -12.76 -2.90 15.30
C LEU A 145 -11.57 -1.94 15.23
N GLU A 146 -11.69 -0.93 14.38
CA GLU A 146 -10.82 0.23 14.47
C GLU A 146 -11.16 1.07 15.71
N ALA A 147 -10.14 1.46 16.48
CA ALA A 147 -10.29 2.37 17.60
C ALA A 147 -10.77 3.74 17.11
N GLY A 148 -11.73 4.33 17.83
CA GLY A 148 -12.26 5.65 17.52
C GLY A 148 -13.19 6.16 18.60
N LYS A 149 -13.82 7.31 18.37
CA LYS A 149 -14.63 7.97 19.39
C LYS A 149 -15.85 7.12 19.76
N GLY A 150 -15.95 6.75 21.04
CA GLY A 150 -17.07 5.94 21.54
C GLY A 150 -16.97 4.45 21.21
N VAL A 151 -15.84 4.00 20.66
CA VAL A 151 -15.54 2.57 20.49
C VAL A 151 -14.88 2.07 21.75
N GLU A 152 -15.50 1.10 22.41
CA GLU A 152 -14.97 0.44 23.60
C GLU A 152 -14.60 -1.01 23.27
N GLY A 153 -13.48 -1.48 23.82
CA GLY A 153 -13.00 -2.85 23.64
C GLY A 153 -11.63 -3.06 24.25
N ILE A 154 -11.14 -4.29 24.13
CA ILE A 154 -9.78 -4.68 24.53
C ILE A 154 -8.80 -4.15 23.49
N ASP A 155 -7.91 -3.25 23.89
CA ASP A 155 -6.87 -2.75 23.00
C ASP A 155 -5.82 -3.84 22.76
N ILE A 156 -5.75 -4.34 21.53
CA ILE A 156 -4.82 -5.38 21.10
C ILE A 156 -3.68 -4.83 20.22
N THR A 157 -3.56 -3.52 20.12
CA THR A 157 -2.64 -2.85 19.18
C THR A 157 -1.19 -3.24 19.41
N ASP A 158 -0.74 -3.18 20.66
CA ASP A 158 0.67 -3.41 21.00
C ASP A 158 1.08 -4.87 20.78
N GLU A 159 0.20 -5.82 21.11
CA GLU A 159 0.42 -7.25 20.90
C GLU A 159 0.45 -7.61 19.42
N LEU A 160 -0.47 -7.05 18.63
CA LEU A 160 -0.47 -7.22 17.18
C LEU A 160 0.79 -6.62 16.55
N ALA A 161 1.22 -5.44 16.99
CA ALA A 161 2.45 -4.82 16.53
C ALA A 161 3.68 -5.68 16.87
N GLU A 162 3.70 -6.30 18.06
CA GLU A 162 4.76 -7.22 18.45
C GLU A 162 4.79 -8.48 17.56
N LYS A 163 3.64 -9.09 17.27
CA LYS A 163 3.54 -10.22 16.32
C LYS A 163 4.08 -9.86 14.94
N LEU A 164 3.75 -8.67 14.44
CA LEU A 164 4.27 -8.17 13.16
C LEU A 164 5.77 -7.90 13.19
N ALA A 165 6.33 -7.44 14.31
CA ALA A 165 7.77 -7.30 14.48
C ALA A 165 8.46 -8.66 14.50
N GLN A 166 7.95 -9.64 15.26
CA GLN A 166 8.49 -11.01 15.32
C GLN A 166 8.43 -11.73 13.96
N SER A 167 7.49 -11.36 13.09
CA SER A 167 7.43 -11.87 11.73
C SER A 167 8.68 -11.51 10.92
N GLN A 168 9.34 -10.38 11.21
CA GLN A 168 10.57 -9.95 10.53
C GLN A 168 11.75 -10.89 10.81
N ASP A 169 11.86 -11.39 12.04
CA ASP A 169 13.02 -12.16 12.50
C ASP A 169 13.03 -13.60 11.97
N LYS A 170 11.88 -14.17 11.65
CA LYS A 170 11.74 -15.56 11.19
C LYS A 170 12.09 -15.78 9.70
N GLY A 171 12.33 -14.72 8.93
CA GLY A 171 12.60 -14.79 7.49
C GLY A 171 14.06 -14.64 7.08
N ALA A 172 15.01 -14.70 8.03
CA ALA A 172 16.43 -14.44 7.81
C ALA A 172 17.33 -15.69 7.68
N ASP A 173 16.76 -16.89 7.68
CA ASP A 173 17.49 -18.17 7.56
C ASP A 173 17.50 -18.74 6.13
#